data_AF-A0A2A5NXH9-F1
#
_entry.id   AF-A0A2A5NXH9-F1
#
_cell.length_a   1.000
_cell.length_b   1.000
_cell.length_c   1.000
_cell.angle_alpha   90.00
_cell.angle_beta   90.00
_cell.angle_gamma   90.00
#
_symmetry.space_group_name_H-M   'P 1'
#
loop_
_entity.id
_entity.type
_entity.pdbx_description
1 polymer ?
#
loop_
_entity_poly.entity_id
_entity_poly.type
_entity_poly.pdbx_seq_one_letter_code
_entity_poly.pdbx_strand_id
1 'polypeptide(L)'
;MGRLGEERREGLTDEELLGLKDVVLKSPPIKSRSLDALIFVVECDGKEYRIGVIGKEAYEAVKKHGYKDAQGRIHLKVPASALREKGAGWISEPRAWRWRSTSGWLRARVLSLMARRVEASFSELVRELNAHPVEVGVEVAKLVAEGTLADLGRGLLRYRSRWTAEEVKRMFTRRARLGPMFPFVDSTWNPVKGCHHACCYCYRVKYGGEGKPRLIEDAFKRRFKPGAFVFACDLSDLFAEGVPREWVVRVLEVVRAHPETLFLLLTKNPRRYNEFVDIMPHNVVLGATVETDLDHVASELSQAPPPSTRLEAMRGLEWPFKFISVEPVLRFSRRFSERIAECEPIAVAVGYDNHGHGLPEPSMEEVEGLIEELEGEGIVVVRKTIRPAWWEIRYHVEMGA
;
A
#
# COMPACT_ATOMS: atom_id res chain seq x y z
N MET A 1 -39.18 1.95 49.69
CA MET A 1 -38.85 3.38 49.93
C MET A 1 -37.36 3.43 50.25
N GLY A 2 -36.49 4.20 49.59
CA GLY A 2 -36.71 5.32 48.70
C GLY A 2 -35.85 5.26 47.44
N ARG A 3 -36.35 5.95 46.41
CA ARG A 3 -35.59 6.35 45.22
C ARG A 3 -34.43 7.21 45.72
N LEU A 4 -33.18 6.73 45.58
CA LEU A 4 -32.03 7.62 45.65
C LEU A 4 -32.17 8.58 44.47
N GLY A 5 -32.25 9.87 44.80
CA GLY A 5 -32.64 10.93 43.88
C GLY A 5 -31.80 10.91 42.61
N GLU A 6 -32.50 10.94 41.48
CA GLU A 6 -31.96 11.47 40.24
C GLU A 6 -31.71 12.98 40.45
N GLU A 7 -30.62 13.31 41.15
CA GLU A 7 -29.95 14.58 40.88
C GLU A 7 -29.64 14.55 39.40
N ARG A 8 -30.26 15.46 38.62
CA ARG A 8 -29.88 15.68 37.22
C ARG A 8 -28.42 16.11 37.24
N ARG A 9 -27.55 15.12 37.07
CA ARG A 9 -26.13 15.32 36.85
C ARG A 9 -26.02 15.91 35.45
N GLU A 10 -25.87 17.23 35.38
CA GLU A 10 -25.60 17.93 34.13
C GLU A 10 -24.34 17.32 33.49
N GLY A 11 -24.35 17.24 32.16
CA GLY A 11 -23.22 16.70 31.42
C GLY A 11 -21.94 17.50 31.68
N LEU A 12 -20.80 16.88 31.44
CA LEU A 12 -19.50 17.54 31.60
C LEU A 12 -19.33 18.67 30.57
N THR A 13 -18.71 19.77 30.99
CA THR A 13 -18.31 20.85 30.08
C THR A 13 -17.02 20.50 29.32
N ASP A 14 -16.76 21.21 28.22
CA ASP A 14 -15.52 21.00 27.45
C ASP A 14 -14.28 21.36 28.27
N GLU A 15 -14.37 22.39 29.11
CA GLU A 15 -13.29 22.82 30.00
C GLU A 15 -12.98 21.77 31.07
N GLU A 16 -13.99 21.10 31.63
CA GLU A 16 -13.80 20.02 32.60
C GLU A 16 -13.15 18.78 31.99
N LEU A 17 -13.50 18.45 30.73
CA LEU A 17 -12.89 17.34 30.00
C LEU A 17 -11.44 17.64 29.60
N LEU A 18 -11.16 18.88 29.17
CA LEU A 18 -9.82 19.32 28.75
C LEU A 18 -8.88 19.59 29.94
N GLY A 19 -9.42 19.86 31.14
CA GLY A 19 -8.67 20.11 32.37
C GLY A 19 -8.16 18.85 33.08
N LEU A 20 -8.51 17.66 32.61
CA LEU A 20 -8.01 16.38 33.12
C LEU A 20 -6.49 16.28 32.87
N LYS A 21 -5.68 16.25 33.93
CA LYS A 21 -4.21 16.24 33.83
C LYS A 21 -3.67 14.85 33.46
N ASP A 22 -3.51 14.63 32.16
CA ASP A 22 -2.43 13.89 31.45
C ASP A 22 -2.83 13.76 29.97
N VAL A 23 -3.17 14.91 29.39
CA VAL A 23 -3.52 15.05 27.98
C VAL A 23 -2.24 15.36 27.21
N VAL A 24 -1.73 14.38 26.45
CA VAL A 24 -0.68 14.65 25.46
C VAL A 24 -1.33 15.13 24.16
N LEU A 25 -1.58 16.43 24.06
CA LEU A 25 -1.81 17.11 22.78
C LEU A 25 -0.45 17.47 22.18
N LYS A 26 0.03 16.70 21.20
CA LYS A 26 1.32 16.99 20.52
C LYS A 26 1.24 18.07 19.43
N SER A 27 0.08 18.69 19.24
CA SER A 27 -0.09 19.91 18.44
C SER A 27 -1.47 20.50 18.74
N PRO A 28 -1.72 21.81 18.47
CA PRO A 28 -3.10 22.30 18.44
C PRO A 28 -3.90 21.48 17.41
N PRO A 29 -5.23 21.37 17.55
CA PRO A 29 -6.05 20.54 16.68
C PRO A 29 -5.86 20.99 15.23
N ILE A 30 -5.16 20.18 14.45
CA ILE A 30 -5.23 20.24 12.99
C ILE A 30 -6.55 19.54 12.66
N LYS A 31 -7.48 20.24 11.99
CA LYS A 31 -8.72 19.66 11.45
C LYS A 31 -8.39 18.49 10.51
N SER A 32 -8.23 17.30 11.07
CA SER A 32 -8.47 16.03 10.38
C SER A 32 -9.98 15.83 10.38
N ARG A 33 -10.57 15.54 9.21
CA ARG A 33 -12.02 15.46 9.05
C ARG A 33 -12.68 14.22 9.70
N SER A 34 -12.02 13.42 10.55
CA SER A 34 -12.71 12.20 11.04
C SER A 34 -12.37 11.58 12.41
N LEU A 35 -11.32 11.93 13.15
CA LEU A 35 -11.05 11.21 14.42
C LEU A 35 -10.48 12.14 15.51
N ASP A 36 -11.38 12.70 16.32
CA ASP A 36 -11.02 13.32 17.61
C ASP A 36 -10.69 12.20 18.61
N ALA A 37 -9.51 12.22 19.22
CA ALA A 37 -9.10 11.23 20.22
C ALA A 37 -8.76 11.91 21.56
N LEU A 38 -9.40 11.47 22.63
CA LEU A 38 -9.07 11.82 24.02
C LEU A 38 -8.46 10.61 24.72
N ILE A 39 -7.43 10.81 25.53
CA ILE A 39 -6.84 9.78 26.38
C ILE A 39 -6.95 10.26 27.82
N PHE A 40 -7.57 9.43 28.66
CA PHE A 40 -7.76 9.67 30.08
C PHE A 40 -6.90 8.71 30.88
N VAL A 41 -6.37 9.15 32.02
CA VAL A 41 -5.88 8.27 33.07
C VAL A 41 -6.96 8.25 34.16
N VAL A 42 -7.46 7.07 34.52
CA VAL A 42 -8.46 6.90 35.58
C VAL A 42 -7.90 5.98 36.65
N GLU A 43 -8.10 6.31 37.91
CA GLU A 43 -7.71 5.47 39.03
C GLU A 43 -8.91 4.66 39.52
N CYS A 44 -8.78 3.34 39.60
CA CYS A 44 -9.78 2.42 40.13
C CYS A 44 -9.10 1.49 41.13
N ASP A 45 -9.58 1.46 42.37
CA ASP A 45 -9.04 0.64 43.46
C ASP A 45 -7.52 0.76 43.67
N GLY A 46 -6.97 1.97 43.56
CA GLY A 46 -5.54 2.25 43.74
C GLY A 46 -4.65 1.88 42.54
N LYS A 47 -5.25 1.59 41.38
CA LYS A 47 -4.54 1.31 40.13
C LYS A 47 -4.95 2.31 39.05
N GLU A 48 -3.99 2.78 38.27
CA GLU A 48 -4.22 3.68 37.14
C GLU A 48 -4.51 2.91 35.84
N TYR A 49 -5.50 3.36 35.09
CA TYR A 49 -5.92 2.81 33.80
C TYR A 49 -5.89 3.92 32.76
N ARG A 50 -5.44 3.61 31.56
CA ARG A 50 -5.56 4.54 30.43
C ARG A 50 -6.77 4.18 29.59
N ILE A 51 -7.66 5.14 29.38
CA ILE A 51 -8.87 4.99 28.57
C ILE A 51 -8.77 5.93 27.38
N GLY A 52 -8.77 5.38 26.16
CA GLY A 52 -8.84 6.18 24.93
C GLY A 52 -10.27 6.26 24.39
N VAL A 53 -10.79 7.46 24.17
CA VAL A 53 -12.06 7.71 23.49
C VAL A 53 -11.75 8.32 22.12
N ILE A 54 -12.18 7.65 21.04
CA ILE A 54 -11.86 8.05 19.68
C ILE A 54 -13.16 8.18 18.88
N GLY A 55 -13.32 9.30 18.18
CA GLY A 55 -14.47 9.61 17.34
C GLY A 55 -15.40 10.62 17.98
N LYS A 56 -15.97 11.48 17.14
CA LYS A 56 -16.85 12.58 17.54
C LYS A 56 -18.08 12.13 18.34
N GLU A 57 -18.69 11.01 17.95
CA GLU A 57 -19.88 10.48 18.63
C GLU A 57 -19.58 9.99 20.04
N ALA A 58 -18.42 9.37 20.24
CA ALA A 58 -17.99 8.91 21.55
C ALA A 58 -17.61 10.10 22.46
N TYR A 59 -16.98 11.13 21.91
CA TYR A 59 -16.73 12.40 22.60
C TYR A 59 -18.03 13.07 23.08
N GLU A 60 -19.01 13.25 22.18
CA GLU A 60 -20.31 13.85 22.52
C GLU A 60 -21.10 12.99 23.52
N ALA A 61 -20.99 11.65 23.43
CA ALA A 61 -21.62 10.76 24.39
C ALA A 61 -21.05 10.93 25.81
N VAL A 62 -19.72 11.03 25.93
CA VAL A 62 -19.04 11.27 27.21
C VAL A 62 -19.39 12.63 27.78
N LYS A 63 -19.40 13.67 26.96
CA LYS A 63 -19.83 15.02 27.35
C LYS A 63 -21.27 15.02 27.88
N LYS A 64 -22.18 14.34 27.18
CA LYS A 64 -23.60 14.32 27.51
C LYS A 64 -23.96 13.45 28.73
N HIS A 65 -23.25 12.34 28.95
CA HIS A 65 -23.64 11.34 29.96
C HIS A 65 -22.61 11.14 31.08
N GLY A 66 -21.40 11.67 30.92
CA GLY A 66 -20.44 11.80 32.01
C GLY A 66 -20.86 12.89 32.98
N TYR A 67 -20.35 12.83 34.21
CA TYR A 67 -20.66 13.80 35.25
C TYR A 67 -19.55 13.89 36.30
N LYS A 68 -19.56 14.96 37.09
CA LYS A 68 -18.69 15.15 38.24
C LYS A 68 -19.46 14.91 39.53
N ASP A 69 -18.90 14.14 40.47
CA ASP A 69 -19.52 13.91 41.77
C ASP A 69 -19.25 15.04 42.77
N ALA A 70 -19.93 15.00 43.92
CA ALA A 70 -19.81 16.01 44.98
C ALA A 70 -18.39 16.09 45.60
N GLN A 71 -17.56 15.08 45.37
CA GLN A 71 -16.16 15.03 45.80
C GLN A 71 -15.20 15.50 44.70
N GLY A 72 -15.73 15.96 43.56
CA GLY A 72 -14.98 16.50 42.44
C GLY A 72 -14.41 15.45 41.49
N ARG A 73 -14.77 14.17 41.65
CA ARG A 73 -14.31 13.09 40.78
C ARG A 73 -15.16 13.01 39.53
N ILE A 74 -14.52 12.81 38.38
CA ILE A 74 -15.20 12.72 37.08
C ILE A 74 -15.52 11.25 36.76
N HIS A 75 -16.80 10.99 36.46
CA HIS A 75 -17.33 9.69 36.05
C HIS A 75 -17.70 9.76 34.57
N LEU A 76 -17.03 8.97 33.73
CA LEU A 76 -17.29 8.93 32.29
C LEU A 76 -18.28 7.79 31.97
N LYS A 77 -19.36 8.10 31.24
CA LYS A 77 -20.34 7.08 30.84
C LYS A 77 -20.45 7.02 29.32
N VAL A 78 -20.10 5.87 28.76
CA VAL A 78 -20.25 5.59 27.31
C VAL A 78 -21.40 4.58 27.13
N PRO A 79 -22.49 4.93 26.42
CA PRO A 79 -23.57 3.99 26.12
C PRO A 79 -23.05 2.80 25.30
N ALA A 80 -23.58 1.60 25.58
CA ALA A 80 -23.16 0.39 24.85
C ALA A 80 -23.40 0.46 23.33
N SER A 81 -24.31 1.31 22.86
CA SER A 81 -24.52 1.59 21.43
C SER A 81 -23.33 2.32 20.78
N ALA A 82 -22.71 3.26 21.50
CA ALA A 82 -21.53 3.99 21.04
C ALA A 82 -20.26 3.11 21.00
N LEU A 83 -20.26 1.97 21.70
CA LEU A 83 -19.16 0.99 21.68
C LEU A 83 -19.20 0.05 20.46
N ARG A 84 -20.32 -0.02 19.74
CA ARG A 84 -20.51 -0.93 18.58
C ARG A 84 -20.10 -0.31 17.24
N GLU A 85 -19.96 1.01 17.16
CA GLU A 85 -19.48 1.71 15.98
C GLU A 85 -17.99 2.00 16.10
N LYS A 86 -17.16 1.30 15.31
CA LYS A 86 -15.73 1.51 14.92
C LYS A 86 -14.75 2.33 15.82
N GLY A 87 -15.03 2.46 17.11
CA GLY A 87 -14.28 3.28 18.06
C GLY A 87 -14.44 2.69 19.45
N ALA A 88 -14.02 1.44 19.64
CA ALA A 88 -13.99 0.84 20.96
C ALA A 88 -12.72 1.29 21.69
N GLY A 89 -12.93 2.04 22.78
CA GLY A 89 -11.90 2.40 23.75
C GLY A 89 -11.33 1.18 24.45
N TRP A 90 -10.02 1.19 24.66
CA TRP A 90 -9.32 0.13 25.38
C TRP A 90 -9.30 0.47 26.87
N ILE A 91 -9.54 -0.52 27.72
CA ILE A 91 -9.30 -0.45 29.17
C ILE A 91 -8.10 -1.38 29.44
N SER A 92 -7.01 -0.85 29.97
CA SER A 92 -5.85 -1.67 30.37
C SER A 92 -5.41 -1.34 31.79
N GLU A 93 -5.32 -2.36 32.66
CA GLU A 93 -4.44 -2.29 33.84
C GLU A 93 -2.98 -2.19 33.38
N PRO A 94 -2.06 -1.61 34.18
CA PRO A 94 -0.64 -1.62 33.86
C PRO A 94 -0.02 -3.02 33.84
N ARG A 95 -0.73 -4.10 34.22
CA ARG A 95 -0.34 -5.52 34.02
C ARG A 95 -1.47 -6.47 34.47
N ALA A 96 -1.99 -7.30 33.57
CA ALA A 96 -2.27 -8.74 33.73
C ALA A 96 -3.35 -9.24 32.76
N TRP A 97 -2.94 -9.77 31.61
CA TRP A 97 -3.77 -10.71 30.85
C TRP A 97 -3.23 -12.13 31.10
N ARG A 98 -3.97 -12.94 31.87
CA ARG A 98 -3.80 -14.40 31.89
C ARG A 98 -4.78 -15.00 30.88
N TRP A 99 -4.24 -15.46 29.75
CA TRP A 99 -4.95 -16.39 28.86
C TRP A 99 -4.34 -17.78 29.01
N ARG A 100 -5.21 -18.78 29.13
CA ARG A 100 -4.83 -20.20 29.25
C ARG A 100 -4.11 -20.66 27.98
N SER A 101 -3.12 -21.50 28.19
CA SER A 101 -2.07 -21.91 27.27
C SER A 101 -2.56 -22.69 26.05
N THR A 102 -2.28 -22.13 24.88
CA THR A 102 -1.83 -22.88 23.68
C THR A 102 -0.43 -22.41 23.23
N SER A 103 0.25 -21.61 24.06
CA SER A 103 1.36 -20.70 23.71
C SER A 103 2.78 -21.25 23.86
N GLY A 104 2.99 -22.57 23.74
CA GLY A 104 4.33 -23.15 23.74
C GLY A 104 4.90 -23.25 22.33
N TRP A 105 4.21 -24.03 21.50
CA TRP A 105 4.62 -24.33 20.13
C TRP A 105 4.58 -23.10 19.22
N LEU A 106 3.51 -22.31 19.24
CA LEU A 106 3.36 -21.15 18.36
C LEU A 106 4.37 -20.04 18.69
N ARG A 107 4.61 -19.79 19.98
CA ARG A 107 5.64 -18.83 20.43
C ARG A 107 7.04 -19.30 20.04
N ALA A 108 7.36 -20.57 20.23
CA ALA A 108 8.64 -21.14 19.80
C ALA A 108 8.82 -21.10 18.28
N ARG A 109 7.75 -21.27 17.50
CA ARG A 109 7.74 -21.19 16.03
C ARG A 109 7.96 -19.76 15.54
N VAL A 110 7.23 -18.78 16.08
CA VAL A 110 7.38 -17.34 15.76
C VAL A 110 8.76 -16.84 16.15
N LEU A 111 9.24 -17.20 17.35
CA LEU A 111 10.60 -16.87 17.78
C LEU A 111 11.67 -17.60 16.96
N SER A 112 11.45 -18.83 16.51
CA SER A 112 12.39 -19.57 15.62
C SER A 112 12.48 -18.94 14.23
N LEU A 113 11.35 -18.55 13.64
CA LEU A 113 11.31 -17.79 12.38
C LEU A 113 12.03 -16.44 12.51
N MET A 114 11.89 -15.76 13.65
CA MET A 114 12.54 -14.48 13.94
C MET A 114 14.00 -14.59 14.37
N ALA A 115 14.41 -15.71 15.00
CA ALA A 115 15.77 -15.98 15.47
C ALA A 115 16.71 -16.42 14.34
N ARG A 116 16.16 -16.88 13.20
CA ARG A 116 16.85 -17.00 11.91
C ARG A 116 17.16 -15.62 11.30
N ARG A 117 17.67 -14.70 12.14
CA ARG A 117 18.17 -13.38 11.73
C ARG A 117 19.03 -13.56 10.48
N VAL A 118 18.63 -12.85 9.42
CA VAL A 118 19.26 -12.69 8.09
C VAL A 118 18.59 -13.43 6.91
N GLU A 119 17.77 -14.48 7.09
CA GLU A 119 17.21 -15.22 5.92
C GLU A 119 15.68 -15.43 5.85
N ALA A 120 14.91 -15.27 6.94
CA ALA A 120 13.45 -15.32 6.83
C ALA A 120 12.89 -13.95 6.42
N SER A 121 12.53 -13.79 5.15
CA SER A 121 11.98 -12.55 4.59
C SER A 121 10.66 -12.16 5.27
N PHE A 122 10.39 -10.85 5.38
CA PHE A 122 9.12 -10.28 5.83
C PHE A 122 7.88 -10.96 5.19
N SER A 123 8.06 -11.45 3.96
CA SER A 123 7.08 -12.22 3.18
C SER A 123 6.64 -13.55 3.82
N GLU A 124 7.51 -14.25 4.55
CA GLU A 124 7.15 -15.50 5.25
C GLU A 124 6.30 -15.23 6.49
N LEU A 125 6.64 -14.18 7.25
CA LEU A 125 5.83 -13.73 8.39
C LEU A 125 4.45 -13.28 7.93
N VAL A 126 4.36 -12.58 6.80
CA VAL A 126 3.09 -12.16 6.17
C VAL A 126 2.28 -13.37 5.70
N ARG A 127 2.91 -14.40 5.11
CA ARG A 127 2.23 -15.62 4.69
C ARG A 127 1.58 -16.35 5.86
N GLU A 128 2.27 -16.46 7.00
CA GLU A 128 1.72 -17.08 8.22
C GLU A 128 0.66 -16.23 8.91
N LEU A 129 0.83 -14.90 8.93
CA LEU A 129 -0.22 -13.97 9.36
C LEU A 129 -1.49 -14.11 8.52
N ASN A 130 -1.38 -14.41 7.22
CA ASN A 130 -2.56 -14.62 6.37
C ASN A 130 -3.22 -15.99 6.59
N ALA A 131 -2.45 -17.04 6.93
CA ALA A 131 -2.97 -18.37 7.22
C ALA A 131 -3.64 -18.47 8.61
N HIS A 132 -3.08 -17.78 9.61
CA HIS A 132 -3.50 -17.83 11.02
C HIS A 132 -3.63 -16.43 11.64
N PRO A 133 -4.52 -15.56 11.11
CA PRO A 133 -4.51 -14.12 11.37
C PRO A 133 -4.82 -13.73 12.81
N VAL A 134 -5.64 -14.51 13.50
CA VAL A 134 -6.03 -14.24 14.88
C VAL A 134 -4.92 -14.69 15.84
N GLU A 135 -4.38 -15.89 15.66
CA GLU A 135 -3.43 -16.50 16.59
C GLU A 135 -2.04 -15.87 16.48
N VAL A 136 -1.57 -15.62 15.25
CA VAL A 136 -0.28 -14.96 14.99
C VAL A 136 -0.37 -13.47 15.33
N GLY A 137 -1.48 -12.81 15.01
CA GLY A 137 -1.70 -11.40 15.36
C GLY A 137 -1.65 -11.16 16.88
N VAL A 138 -2.21 -12.07 17.66
CA VAL A 138 -2.16 -12.02 19.13
C VAL A 138 -0.73 -12.23 19.65
N GLU A 139 0.03 -13.18 19.11
CA GLU A 139 1.39 -13.46 19.57
C GLU A 139 2.38 -12.35 19.20
N VAL A 140 2.24 -11.76 18.00
CA VAL A 140 3.01 -10.59 17.59
C VAL A 140 2.66 -9.37 18.45
N ALA A 141 1.38 -9.15 18.75
CA ALA A 141 0.96 -8.08 19.67
C ALA A 141 1.55 -8.25 21.07
N LYS A 142 1.68 -9.49 21.57
CA LYS A 142 2.39 -9.75 22.84
C LYS A 142 3.87 -9.41 22.74
N LEU A 143 4.56 -9.84 21.69
CA LEU A 143 5.99 -9.56 21.51
C LEU A 143 6.30 -8.06 21.34
N VAL A 144 5.37 -7.31 20.73
CA VAL A 144 5.42 -5.84 20.65
C VAL A 144 5.18 -5.21 22.02
N ALA A 145 4.19 -5.70 22.78
CA ALA A 145 3.89 -5.22 24.13
C ALA A 145 4.98 -5.56 25.16
N GLU A 146 5.70 -6.67 24.97
CA GLU A 146 6.87 -7.08 25.77
C GLU A 146 8.13 -6.24 25.48
N GLY A 147 8.07 -5.30 24.52
CA GLY A 147 9.18 -4.42 24.16
C GLY A 147 10.22 -5.07 23.24
N THR A 148 10.00 -6.32 22.83
CA THR A 148 10.91 -7.11 21.99
C THR A 148 10.88 -6.66 20.51
N LEU A 149 9.80 -6.01 20.06
CA LEU A 149 9.51 -5.73 18.64
C LEU A 149 8.95 -4.32 18.38
N ALA A 150 9.40 -3.29 19.12
CA ALA A 150 8.88 -1.92 18.99
C ALA A 150 8.88 -1.35 17.55
N ASP A 151 9.79 -1.81 16.69
CA ASP A 151 9.84 -1.45 15.26
C ASP A 151 8.83 -2.23 14.39
N LEU A 152 8.61 -3.51 14.66
CA LEU A 152 7.67 -4.37 13.90
C LEU A 152 6.19 -4.04 14.18
N GLY A 153 5.87 -3.62 15.41
CA GLY A 153 4.51 -3.22 15.80
C GLY A 153 3.97 -2.02 15.01
N ARG A 154 4.85 -1.11 14.58
CA ARG A 154 4.50 0.01 13.70
C ARG A 154 4.15 -0.45 12.29
N GLY A 155 4.75 -1.54 11.80
CA GLY A 155 4.44 -2.14 10.50
C GLY A 155 3.15 -2.98 10.50
N LEU A 156 2.90 -3.76 11.54
CA LEU A 156 1.71 -4.63 11.62
C LEU A 156 0.38 -3.89 11.86
N LEU A 157 0.37 -2.84 12.68
CA LEU A 157 -0.84 -2.02 12.90
C LEU A 157 -1.23 -1.20 11.66
N ARG A 158 -0.27 -0.94 10.76
CA ARG A 158 -0.49 -0.25 9.48
C ARG A 158 -1.07 -1.17 8.40
N TYR A 159 -1.06 -2.50 8.56
CA TYR A 159 -1.39 -3.41 7.47
C TYR A 159 -2.67 -4.22 7.73
N ARG A 160 -3.81 -3.66 7.31
CA ARG A 160 -5.03 -4.45 7.04
C ARG A 160 -5.49 -4.19 5.61
N SER A 161 -4.65 -4.57 4.66
CA SER A 161 -5.16 -4.81 3.30
C SER A 161 -6.15 -5.96 3.38
N ARG A 162 -7.31 -5.82 2.72
CA ARG A 162 -8.17 -6.98 2.45
C ARG A 162 -7.46 -7.97 1.52
N TRP A 163 -6.63 -7.46 0.63
CA TRP A 163 -5.96 -8.23 -0.41
C TRP A 163 -4.78 -9.00 0.18
N THR A 164 -4.75 -10.30 -0.04
CA THR A 164 -3.56 -11.13 0.24
C THR A 164 -2.59 -11.13 -0.95
N ALA A 165 -1.34 -11.54 -0.74
CA ALA A 165 -0.38 -11.68 -1.82
C ALA A 165 -0.86 -12.70 -2.88
N GLU A 166 -1.47 -13.80 -2.45
CA GLU A 166 -2.02 -14.83 -3.33
C GLU A 166 -3.21 -14.29 -4.15
N GLU A 167 -4.08 -13.47 -3.54
CA GLU A 167 -5.16 -12.79 -4.26
C GLU A 167 -4.61 -11.83 -5.32
N VAL A 168 -3.62 -11.02 -4.97
CA VAL A 168 -2.99 -10.09 -5.92
C VAL A 168 -2.26 -10.85 -7.04
N LYS A 169 -1.51 -11.91 -6.75
CA LYS A 169 -0.88 -12.78 -7.77
C LYS A 169 -1.90 -13.34 -8.75
N ARG A 170 -3.05 -13.84 -8.25
CA ARG A 170 -4.16 -14.32 -9.11
C ARG A 170 -4.73 -13.22 -10.02
N MET A 171 -4.67 -11.96 -9.60
CA MET A 171 -5.12 -10.84 -10.42
C MET A 171 -4.23 -10.60 -11.64
N PHE A 172 -2.95 -11.01 -11.61
CA PHE A 172 -2.04 -10.92 -12.76
C PHE A 172 -2.17 -12.07 -13.75
N THR A 173 -2.69 -13.22 -13.32
CA THR A 173 -2.84 -14.41 -14.18
C THR A 173 -4.22 -14.52 -14.83
N ARG A 174 -5.20 -13.73 -14.39
CA ARG A 174 -6.52 -13.68 -15.05
C ARG A 174 -6.43 -12.97 -16.39
N ARG A 175 -7.14 -13.50 -17.39
CA ARG A 175 -7.31 -12.83 -18.68
C ARG A 175 -8.57 -11.97 -18.63
N ALA A 176 -8.42 -10.65 -18.64
CA ALA A 176 -9.54 -9.75 -18.81
C ALA A 176 -10.16 -9.97 -20.20
N ARG A 177 -11.49 -9.93 -20.28
CA ARG A 177 -12.24 -10.07 -21.54
C ARG A 177 -12.08 -8.78 -22.35
N LEU A 178 -11.09 -8.74 -23.25
CA LEU A 178 -10.80 -7.65 -24.20
C LEU A 178 -10.64 -6.26 -23.56
N GLY A 179 -9.41 -5.74 -23.56
CA GLY A 179 -9.08 -4.39 -23.09
C GLY A 179 -7.64 -4.31 -22.57
N PRO A 180 -7.32 -3.25 -21.82
CA PRO A 180 -6.29 -2.20 -21.97
C PRO A 180 -4.83 -2.60 -22.30
N MET A 181 -3.85 -1.71 -22.02
CA MET A 181 -2.41 -1.97 -22.18
C MET A 181 -1.99 -3.34 -21.60
N PHE A 182 -2.51 -3.73 -20.44
CA PHE A 182 -2.22 -5.04 -19.82
C PHE A 182 -3.44 -5.98 -19.89
N PRO A 183 -3.25 -7.28 -20.21
CA PRO A 183 -4.35 -8.23 -20.35
C PRO A 183 -5.01 -8.62 -19.02
N PHE A 184 -4.39 -8.27 -17.89
CA PHE A 184 -4.88 -8.60 -16.55
C PHE A 184 -5.69 -7.47 -15.88
N VAL A 185 -5.71 -6.26 -16.48
CA VAL A 185 -6.50 -5.14 -15.94
C VAL A 185 -7.88 -5.12 -16.56
N ASP A 186 -8.92 -4.90 -15.73
CA ASP A 186 -10.30 -4.87 -16.20
C ASP A 186 -10.64 -3.55 -16.91
N SER A 187 -10.00 -2.46 -16.48
CA SER A 187 -10.22 -1.14 -17.06
C SER A 187 -9.11 -0.16 -16.69
N THR A 188 -9.04 0.96 -17.40
CA THR A 188 -8.15 2.09 -17.08
C THR A 188 -8.92 3.27 -16.52
N TRP A 189 -8.22 4.12 -15.76
CA TRP A 189 -8.77 5.35 -15.18
C TRP A 189 -7.73 6.47 -15.22
N ASN A 190 -8.03 7.57 -15.93
CA ASN A 190 -7.07 8.66 -16.20
C ASN A 190 -7.51 10.00 -15.61
N PRO A 191 -7.39 10.19 -14.28
CA PRO A 191 -7.62 11.48 -13.62
C PRO A 191 -6.51 12.50 -13.91
N VAL A 192 -5.35 12.03 -14.36
CA VAL A 192 -4.25 12.85 -14.89
C VAL A 192 -3.99 12.40 -16.33
N LYS A 193 -3.67 13.34 -17.21
CA LYS A 193 -3.18 13.10 -18.58
C LYS A 193 -1.96 13.96 -18.85
N GLY A 194 -1.05 13.51 -19.70
CA GLY A 194 0.20 14.22 -20.00
C GLY A 194 1.36 13.78 -19.10
N CYS A 195 2.59 13.94 -19.58
CA CYS A 195 3.80 13.51 -18.87
C CYS A 195 5.06 14.14 -19.48
N HIS A 196 6.10 14.34 -18.68
CA HIS A 196 7.33 15.03 -19.08
C HIS A 196 8.45 14.13 -19.61
N HIS A 197 8.33 12.81 -19.50
CA HIS A 197 9.42 11.87 -19.80
C HIS A 197 9.83 11.80 -21.28
N ALA A 198 9.05 12.36 -22.20
CA ALA A 198 9.38 12.46 -23.63
C ALA A 198 9.90 11.16 -24.28
N CYS A 199 9.36 9.98 -23.91
CA CYS A 199 9.81 8.71 -24.49
C CYS A 199 9.44 8.64 -25.98
N CYS A 200 10.39 8.31 -26.85
CA CYS A 200 10.17 8.23 -28.30
C CYS A 200 9.17 7.13 -28.70
N TYR A 201 8.97 6.12 -27.83
CA TYR A 201 8.05 5.00 -28.04
C TYR A 201 6.70 5.14 -27.32
N CYS A 202 6.37 6.34 -26.79
CA CYS A 202 5.22 6.50 -25.91
C CYS A 202 3.87 6.32 -26.63
N TYR A 203 3.12 5.28 -26.27
CA TYR A 203 1.82 5.00 -26.89
C TYR A 203 0.74 6.04 -26.61
N ARG A 204 0.87 6.84 -25.53
CA ARG A 204 -0.16 7.80 -25.08
C ARG A 204 -0.51 8.85 -26.13
N VAL A 205 0.42 9.15 -27.03
CA VAL A 205 0.26 10.08 -28.16
C VAL A 205 -0.98 9.69 -28.97
N LYS A 206 -1.13 8.38 -29.26
CA LYS A 206 -2.27 7.82 -30.00
C LYS A 206 -3.62 7.99 -29.29
N TYR A 207 -3.63 8.28 -27.99
CA TYR A 207 -4.82 8.34 -27.14
C TYR A 207 -5.05 9.72 -26.50
N GLY A 208 -4.44 10.78 -27.06
CA GLY A 208 -4.63 12.16 -26.59
C GLY A 208 -4.00 12.46 -25.22
N GLY A 209 -3.01 11.67 -24.82
CA GLY A 209 -2.19 11.87 -23.62
C GLY A 209 -1.01 12.83 -23.81
N GLU A 210 -1.01 13.62 -24.88
CA GLU A 210 0.07 14.57 -25.18
C GLU A 210 0.08 15.77 -24.23
N GLY A 211 1.22 16.47 -24.23
CA GLY A 211 1.44 17.71 -23.49
C GLY A 211 1.85 17.53 -22.03
N LYS A 212 1.88 18.67 -21.33
CA LYS A 212 2.18 18.76 -19.90
C LYS A 212 1.06 18.08 -19.08
N PRO A 213 1.37 17.55 -17.88
CA PRO A 213 0.38 17.01 -16.97
C PRO A 213 -0.77 17.98 -16.72
N ARG A 214 -1.99 17.45 -16.74
CA ARG A 214 -3.23 18.17 -16.41
C ARG A 214 -4.21 17.24 -15.70
N LEU A 215 -5.03 17.81 -14.81
CA LEU A 215 -6.16 17.11 -14.22
C LEU A 215 -7.32 16.99 -15.21
N ILE A 216 -8.00 15.85 -15.14
CA ILE A 216 -9.26 15.59 -15.84
C ILE A 216 -10.35 15.49 -14.78
N GLU A 217 -10.99 16.62 -14.47
CA GLU A 217 -11.95 16.73 -13.37
C GLU A 217 -13.10 15.71 -13.46
N ASP A 218 -13.63 15.47 -14.66
CA ASP A 218 -14.71 14.51 -14.87
C ASP A 218 -14.32 13.06 -14.54
N ALA A 219 -13.03 12.71 -14.64
CA ALA A 219 -12.58 11.37 -14.31
C ALA A 219 -12.71 11.03 -12.82
N PHE A 220 -12.78 12.03 -11.92
CA PHE A 220 -13.00 11.82 -10.48
C PHE A 220 -14.44 11.39 -10.14
N LYS A 221 -15.40 11.53 -11.08
CA LYS A 221 -16.78 11.06 -10.90
C LYS A 221 -16.91 9.55 -11.07
N ARG A 222 -15.87 8.88 -11.58
CA ARG A 222 -15.89 7.44 -11.88
C ARG A 222 -16.18 6.61 -10.62
N ARG A 223 -16.90 5.50 -10.82
CA ARG A 223 -17.12 4.45 -9.84
C ARG A 223 -16.40 3.18 -10.30
N PHE A 224 -15.92 2.40 -9.34
CA PHE A 224 -15.21 1.16 -9.61
C PHE A 224 -15.99 -0.04 -9.06
N LYS A 225 -15.92 -1.15 -9.79
CA LYS A 225 -16.57 -2.39 -9.38
C LYS A 225 -15.73 -3.08 -8.30
N PRO A 226 -16.34 -3.58 -7.21
CA PRO A 226 -15.65 -4.49 -6.29
C PRO A 226 -15.04 -5.68 -7.04
N GLY A 227 -13.83 -6.09 -6.63
CA GLY A 227 -13.06 -7.16 -7.26
C GLY A 227 -12.33 -6.78 -8.56
N ALA A 228 -12.50 -5.55 -9.07
CA ALA A 228 -11.81 -5.14 -10.29
C ALA A 228 -10.34 -4.80 -10.05
N PHE A 229 -9.49 -5.02 -11.07
CA PHE A 229 -8.13 -4.49 -11.15
C PHE A 229 -8.09 -3.34 -12.14
N VAL A 230 -7.77 -2.14 -11.67
CA VAL A 230 -7.82 -0.91 -12.46
C VAL A 230 -6.40 -0.37 -12.65
N PHE A 231 -6.01 -0.10 -13.89
CA PHE A 231 -4.78 0.64 -14.15
C PHE A 231 -5.07 2.14 -14.08
N ALA A 232 -4.54 2.82 -13.05
CA ALA A 232 -4.67 4.26 -12.93
C ALA A 232 -3.58 4.99 -13.71
N CYS A 233 -3.96 6.09 -14.35
CA CYS A 233 -3.07 7.02 -15.05
C CYS A 233 -2.27 6.40 -16.20
N ASP A 234 -2.83 5.45 -16.96
CA ASP A 234 -2.14 4.81 -18.10
C ASP A 234 -1.76 5.79 -19.23
N LEU A 235 -2.39 6.97 -19.30
CA LEU A 235 -2.05 8.05 -20.24
C LEU A 235 -1.19 9.17 -19.64
N SER A 236 -0.60 8.93 -18.47
CA SER A 236 0.31 9.87 -17.79
C SER A 236 1.32 9.12 -16.93
N ASP A 237 2.13 9.86 -16.18
CA ASP A 237 2.88 9.29 -15.06
C ASP A 237 2.53 10.12 -13.83
N LEU A 238 1.71 9.55 -12.95
CA LEU A 238 1.19 10.23 -11.75
C LEU A 238 2.32 10.71 -10.83
N PHE A 239 3.48 10.06 -10.87
CA PHE A 239 4.60 10.33 -9.99
C PHE A 239 5.76 11.04 -10.72
N ALA A 240 5.58 11.51 -11.95
CA ALA A 240 6.56 12.37 -12.62
C ALA A 240 6.70 13.72 -11.88
N GLU A 241 7.89 14.33 -11.89
CA GLU A 241 8.20 15.55 -11.12
C GLU A 241 7.24 16.72 -11.37
N GLY A 242 6.75 16.88 -12.62
CA GLY A 242 5.81 17.95 -12.98
C GLY A 242 4.35 17.73 -12.55
N VAL A 243 4.02 16.66 -11.82
CA VAL A 243 2.68 16.44 -11.26
C VAL A 243 2.62 17.02 -9.83
N PRO A 244 1.75 18.01 -9.55
CA PRO A 244 1.59 18.55 -8.19
C PRO A 244 1.20 17.49 -7.17
N ARG A 245 1.73 17.61 -5.95
CA ARG A 245 1.47 16.66 -4.85
C ARG A 245 -0.03 16.51 -4.58
N GLU A 246 -0.76 17.60 -4.63
CA GLU A 246 -2.19 17.69 -4.37
C GLU A 246 -2.99 16.83 -5.35
N TRP A 247 -2.52 16.70 -6.59
CA TRP A 247 -3.16 15.86 -7.60
C TRP A 247 -3.01 14.38 -7.26
N VAL A 248 -1.80 13.97 -6.84
CA VAL A 248 -1.55 12.61 -6.37
C VAL A 248 -2.42 12.30 -5.16
N VAL A 249 -2.50 13.20 -4.17
CA VAL A 249 -3.37 13.02 -2.99
C VAL A 249 -4.83 12.84 -3.39
N ARG A 250 -5.37 13.67 -4.29
CA ARG A 250 -6.75 13.52 -4.79
C ARG A 250 -7.00 12.18 -5.47
N VAL A 251 -6.03 11.67 -6.23
CA VAL A 251 -6.11 10.34 -6.85
C VAL A 251 -6.13 9.25 -5.77
N LEU A 252 -5.24 9.33 -4.79
CA LEU A 252 -5.16 8.37 -3.67
C LEU A 252 -6.44 8.40 -2.81
N GLU A 253 -7.11 9.54 -2.65
CA GLU A 253 -8.41 9.63 -1.96
C GLU A 253 -9.49 8.82 -2.66
N VAL A 254 -9.57 8.88 -3.99
CA VAL A 254 -10.51 8.05 -4.76
C VAL A 254 -10.14 6.56 -4.62
N VAL A 255 -8.87 6.20 -4.72
CA VAL A 255 -8.40 4.83 -4.51
C VAL A 255 -8.81 4.31 -3.13
N ARG A 256 -8.59 5.12 -2.08
CA ARG A 256 -8.92 4.79 -0.68
C ARG A 256 -10.43 4.60 -0.47
N ALA A 257 -11.26 5.35 -1.19
CA ALA A 257 -12.70 5.24 -1.13
C ALA A 257 -13.25 3.95 -1.78
N HIS A 258 -12.41 3.19 -2.49
CA HIS A 258 -12.79 1.95 -3.16
C HIS A 258 -11.93 0.76 -2.70
N PRO A 259 -11.96 0.37 -1.40
CA PRO A 259 -11.05 -0.63 -0.83
C PRO A 259 -11.24 -2.04 -1.42
N GLU A 260 -12.40 -2.30 -2.03
CA GLU A 260 -12.69 -3.57 -2.71
C GLU A 260 -12.19 -3.62 -4.16
N THR A 261 -11.59 -2.55 -4.69
CA THR A 261 -10.98 -2.50 -6.02
C THR A 261 -9.47 -2.42 -5.86
N LEU A 262 -8.73 -3.21 -6.64
CA LEU A 262 -7.27 -3.15 -6.69
C LEU A 262 -6.83 -2.15 -7.76
N PHE A 263 -5.85 -1.31 -7.46
CA PHE A 263 -5.32 -0.33 -8.42
C PHE A 263 -3.85 -0.59 -8.72
N LEU A 264 -3.48 -0.59 -10.00
CA LEU A 264 -2.09 -0.51 -10.42
C LEU A 264 -1.71 0.97 -10.57
N LEU A 265 -0.69 1.40 -9.83
CA LEU A 265 -0.02 2.68 -10.01
C LEU A 265 1.33 2.38 -10.65
N LEU A 266 1.56 2.78 -11.90
CA LEU A 266 2.81 2.51 -12.63
C LEU A 266 3.54 3.82 -12.94
N THR A 267 4.85 3.86 -12.74
CA THR A 267 5.66 5.07 -12.94
C THR A 267 7.06 4.75 -13.48
N LYS A 268 7.72 5.75 -14.07
CA LYS A 268 9.17 5.76 -14.31
C LYS A 268 9.95 6.56 -13.24
N ASN A 269 9.27 7.05 -12.22
CA ASN A 269 9.86 7.76 -11.08
C ASN A 269 9.46 7.12 -9.73
N PRO A 270 9.79 5.84 -9.49
CA PRO A 270 9.37 5.13 -8.28
C PRO A 270 9.94 5.72 -6.98
N ARG A 271 11.05 6.47 -7.04
CA ARG A 271 11.58 7.20 -5.87
C ARG A 271 10.52 8.09 -5.22
N ARG A 272 9.60 8.65 -6.01
CA ARG A 272 8.55 9.54 -5.52
C ARG A 272 7.49 8.83 -4.70
N TYR A 273 7.39 7.50 -4.74
CA TYR A 273 6.50 6.76 -3.84
C TYR A 273 6.77 7.07 -2.36
N ASN A 274 8.02 7.36 -2.00
CA ASN A 274 8.42 7.71 -0.63
C ASN A 274 7.73 8.98 -0.09
N GLU A 275 7.30 9.91 -0.96
CA GLU A 275 6.52 11.09 -0.54
C GLU A 275 5.08 10.74 -0.09
N PHE A 276 4.62 9.53 -0.41
CA PHE A 276 3.23 9.11 -0.27
C PHE A 276 3.06 7.80 0.50
N VAL A 277 4.13 7.08 0.82
CA VAL A 277 4.07 5.74 1.45
C VAL A 277 3.23 5.73 2.73
N ASP A 278 3.35 6.77 3.56
CA ASP A 278 2.58 6.90 4.81
C ASP A 278 1.08 7.14 4.61
N ILE A 279 0.68 7.61 3.42
CA ILE A 279 -0.72 7.88 3.07
C ILE A 279 -1.23 6.96 1.95
N MET A 280 -0.41 6.01 1.49
CA MET A 280 -0.73 5.14 0.37
C MET A 280 -1.85 4.17 0.78
N PRO A 281 -2.95 4.06 0.02
CA PRO A 281 -4.00 3.09 0.29
C PRO A 281 -3.48 1.65 0.14
N HIS A 282 -3.94 0.71 0.97
CA HIS A 282 -3.45 -0.68 0.93
C HIS A 282 -3.97 -1.51 -0.26
N ASN A 283 -4.92 -0.99 -1.03
CA ASN A 283 -5.48 -1.61 -2.22
C ASN A 283 -4.75 -1.18 -3.51
N VAL A 284 -3.43 -0.99 -3.43
CA VAL A 284 -2.60 -0.64 -4.59
C VAL A 284 -1.43 -1.59 -4.80
N VAL A 285 -1.15 -1.85 -6.07
CA VAL A 285 0.12 -2.39 -6.55
C VAL A 285 0.98 -1.22 -7.03
N LEU A 286 2.17 -1.08 -6.46
CA LEU A 286 3.14 -0.05 -6.85
C LEU A 286 4.07 -0.63 -7.91
N GLY A 287 3.96 -0.11 -9.12
CA GLY A 287 4.69 -0.56 -10.29
C GLY A 287 5.81 0.39 -10.68
N ALA A 288 6.89 -0.13 -11.25
CA ALA A 288 7.84 0.65 -12.03
C ALA A 288 8.02 0.11 -13.45
N THR A 289 8.12 1.00 -14.43
CA THR A 289 8.59 0.61 -15.77
C THR A 289 10.12 0.64 -15.78
N VAL A 290 10.73 -0.49 -16.13
CA VAL A 290 12.18 -0.70 -16.20
C VAL A 290 12.46 -1.47 -17.49
N GLU A 291 12.78 -0.76 -18.56
CA GLU A 291 12.95 -1.33 -19.90
C GLU A 291 14.24 -2.16 -20.04
N THR A 292 15.24 -1.85 -19.23
CA THR A 292 16.61 -2.39 -19.21
C THR A 292 17.27 -2.05 -17.88
N ASP A 293 18.41 -2.65 -17.56
CA ASP A 293 19.32 -2.19 -16.50
C ASP A 293 20.53 -1.37 -17.02
N LEU A 294 20.54 -1.04 -18.31
CA LEU A 294 21.56 -0.26 -18.98
C LEU A 294 21.11 1.20 -19.19
N ASP A 295 21.57 2.10 -18.32
CA ASP A 295 21.13 3.51 -18.33
C ASP A 295 21.40 4.23 -19.65
N HIS A 296 22.55 3.97 -20.28
CA HIS A 296 22.92 4.61 -21.55
C HIS A 296 21.89 4.30 -22.65
N VAL A 297 21.40 3.05 -22.74
CA VAL A 297 20.37 2.63 -23.70
C VAL A 297 19.06 3.40 -23.47
N ALA A 298 18.63 3.55 -22.23
CA ALA A 298 17.37 4.22 -21.91
C ALA A 298 17.43 5.75 -22.09
N SER A 299 18.59 6.35 -21.81
CA SER A 299 18.80 7.81 -21.87
C SER A 299 18.72 8.37 -23.30
N GLU A 300 19.02 7.55 -24.31
CA GLU A 300 18.87 7.91 -25.72
C GLU A 300 17.39 7.96 -26.17
N LEU A 301 16.50 7.31 -25.42
CA LEU A 301 15.11 7.08 -25.82
C LEU A 301 14.09 7.88 -25.01
N SER A 302 14.48 8.41 -23.84
CA SER A 302 13.59 9.18 -22.96
C SER A 302 14.33 10.08 -21.98
N GLN A 303 13.61 11.07 -21.45
CA GLN A 303 14.04 11.96 -20.36
C GLN A 303 13.58 11.48 -18.96
N ALA A 304 13.12 10.23 -18.85
CA ALA A 304 12.75 9.66 -17.55
C ALA A 304 13.99 9.38 -16.68
N PRO A 305 13.85 9.29 -15.34
CA PRO A 305 14.94 8.87 -14.46
C PRO A 305 15.63 7.58 -14.94
N PRO A 306 16.95 7.40 -14.77
CA PRO A 306 17.65 6.22 -15.30
C PRO A 306 17.10 4.90 -14.72
N PRO A 307 16.95 3.82 -15.51
CA PRO A 307 16.43 2.55 -15.03
C PRO A 307 17.15 1.97 -13.80
N SER A 308 18.46 2.15 -13.67
CA SER A 308 19.22 1.73 -12.49
C SER A 308 18.65 2.34 -11.20
N THR A 309 18.40 3.65 -11.21
CA THR A 309 17.81 4.39 -10.08
C THR A 309 16.36 3.96 -9.81
N ARG A 310 15.64 3.50 -10.83
CA ARG A 310 14.27 2.96 -10.68
C ARG A 310 14.30 1.63 -9.95
N LEU A 311 15.22 0.72 -10.33
CA LEU A 311 15.44 -0.55 -9.65
C LEU A 311 15.89 -0.34 -8.21
N GLU A 312 16.83 0.57 -7.95
CA GLU A 312 17.26 0.91 -6.59
C GLU A 312 16.12 1.43 -5.72
N ALA A 313 15.29 2.33 -6.27
CA ALA A 313 14.13 2.85 -5.56
C ALA A 313 13.08 1.76 -5.27
N MET A 314 12.87 0.81 -6.19
CA MET A 314 11.95 -0.31 -5.97
C MET A 314 12.49 -1.34 -4.98
N ARG A 315 13.79 -1.62 -5.02
CA ARG A 315 14.49 -2.48 -4.05
C ARG A 315 14.41 -1.92 -2.63
N GLY A 316 14.60 -0.61 -2.48
CA GLY A 316 14.49 0.09 -1.19
C GLY A 316 13.05 0.36 -0.73
N LEU A 317 12.04 0.10 -1.57
CA LEU A 317 10.65 0.38 -1.24
C LEU A 317 10.05 -0.75 -0.40
N GLU A 318 9.76 -0.45 0.86
CA GLU A 318 9.00 -1.32 1.76
C GLU A 318 7.50 -1.29 1.40
N TRP A 319 7.15 -1.98 0.31
CA TRP A 319 5.76 -2.18 -0.09
C TRP A 319 5.53 -3.64 -0.51
N PRO A 320 4.45 -4.29 -0.04
CA PRO A 320 4.24 -5.72 -0.25
C PRO A 320 3.78 -6.09 -1.65
N PHE A 321 3.16 -5.16 -2.38
CA PHE A 321 2.67 -5.41 -3.74
C PHE A 321 3.46 -4.57 -4.74
N LYS A 322 4.67 -5.02 -5.06
CA LYS A 322 5.54 -4.42 -6.07
C LYS A 322 5.32 -5.06 -7.44
N PHE A 323 5.41 -4.28 -8.51
CA PHE A 323 5.31 -4.77 -9.89
C PHE A 323 6.41 -4.15 -10.75
N ILE A 324 6.99 -4.93 -11.67
CA ILE A 324 7.94 -4.39 -12.65
C ILE A 324 7.41 -4.63 -14.05
N SER A 325 7.41 -3.59 -14.87
CA SER A 325 7.07 -3.67 -16.29
C SER A 325 8.32 -3.46 -17.12
N VAL A 326 8.77 -4.53 -17.76
CA VAL A 326 9.87 -4.55 -18.74
C VAL A 326 9.26 -4.34 -20.13
N GLU A 327 8.76 -3.12 -20.35
CA GLU A 327 8.05 -2.75 -21.59
C GLU A 327 8.37 -1.32 -22.05
N PRO A 328 8.78 -1.14 -23.33
CA PRO A 328 9.30 -2.21 -24.20
C PRO A 328 10.59 -2.78 -23.62
N VAL A 329 10.81 -4.09 -23.73
CA VAL A 329 12.09 -4.71 -23.37
C VAL A 329 13.19 -4.21 -24.32
N LEU A 330 14.27 -3.70 -23.75
CA LEU A 330 15.45 -3.23 -24.48
C LEU A 330 16.65 -4.11 -24.12
N ARG A 331 17.74 -4.04 -24.89
CA ARG A 331 18.99 -4.74 -24.58
C ARG A 331 19.37 -4.51 -23.11
N PHE A 332 19.73 -5.59 -22.42
CA PHE A 332 19.99 -5.62 -20.99
C PHE A 332 21.26 -6.41 -20.66
N SER A 333 21.75 -6.27 -19.43
CA SER A 333 22.90 -7.03 -18.95
C SER A 333 22.49 -8.42 -18.45
N ARG A 334 23.45 -9.33 -18.30
CA ARG A 334 23.23 -10.67 -17.71
C ARG A 334 22.71 -10.65 -16.27
N ARG A 335 22.80 -9.53 -15.56
CA ARG A 335 22.33 -9.38 -14.18
C ARG A 335 20.90 -8.84 -14.09
N PHE A 336 20.22 -8.66 -15.22
CA PHE A 336 18.94 -7.96 -15.21
C PHE A 336 17.85 -8.71 -14.43
N SER A 337 17.79 -10.03 -14.59
CA SER A 337 16.90 -10.93 -13.81
C SER A 337 17.15 -10.81 -12.31
N GLU A 338 18.41 -10.94 -11.88
CA GLU A 338 18.85 -10.77 -10.49
C GLU A 338 18.40 -9.41 -9.93
N ARG A 339 18.65 -8.31 -10.64
CA ARG A 339 18.28 -6.95 -10.19
C ARG A 339 16.77 -6.74 -10.10
N ILE A 340 15.99 -7.37 -10.98
CA ILE A 340 14.53 -7.37 -10.89
C ILE A 340 14.07 -8.20 -9.69
N ALA A 341 14.66 -9.38 -9.47
CA ALA A 341 14.33 -10.26 -8.35
C ALA A 341 14.64 -9.63 -6.99
N GLU A 342 15.75 -8.87 -6.87
CA GLU A 342 16.08 -8.07 -5.68
C GLU A 342 15.00 -7.04 -5.33
N CYS A 343 14.19 -6.60 -6.30
CA CYS A 343 13.06 -5.73 -6.06
C CYS A 343 11.87 -6.47 -5.43
N GLU A 344 11.91 -7.79 -5.29
CA GLU A 344 10.85 -8.68 -4.78
C GLU A 344 9.46 -8.37 -5.39
N PRO A 345 9.30 -8.32 -6.72
CA PRO A 345 8.02 -8.03 -7.33
C PRO A 345 7.04 -9.21 -7.16
N ILE A 346 5.76 -8.88 -6.97
CA ILE A 346 4.69 -9.88 -6.95
C ILE A 346 4.42 -10.48 -8.34
N ALA A 347 4.69 -9.67 -9.38
CA ALA A 347 4.61 -10.04 -10.77
C ALA A 347 5.50 -9.12 -11.63
N VAL A 348 5.91 -9.62 -12.80
CA VAL A 348 6.66 -8.89 -13.82
C VAL A 348 5.92 -9.01 -15.14
N ALA A 349 5.80 -7.93 -15.92
CA ALA A 349 5.36 -8.01 -17.31
C ALA A 349 6.54 -7.78 -18.24
N VAL A 350 6.68 -8.61 -19.28
CA VAL A 350 7.77 -8.53 -20.26
C VAL A 350 7.18 -8.51 -21.66
N GLY A 351 7.61 -7.56 -22.48
CA GLY A 351 7.15 -7.48 -23.87
C GLY A 351 7.96 -6.53 -24.74
N TYR A 352 8.12 -6.93 -26.01
CA TYR A 352 8.70 -6.11 -27.07
C TYR A 352 7.84 -4.90 -27.43
N ASP A 353 8.44 -3.96 -28.17
CA ASP A 353 7.69 -2.90 -28.82
C ASP A 353 6.68 -3.49 -29.81
N ASN A 354 5.46 -2.98 -29.78
CA ASN A 354 4.36 -3.39 -30.65
C ASN A 354 3.87 -2.22 -31.53
N HIS A 355 4.70 -1.18 -31.67
CA HIS A 355 4.37 0.03 -32.40
C HIS A 355 5.35 0.37 -33.52
N GLY A 356 6.38 -0.44 -33.74
CA GLY A 356 7.27 -0.35 -34.90
C GLY A 356 8.34 0.73 -34.76
N HIS A 357 8.78 1.04 -33.55
CA HIS A 357 9.75 2.09 -33.28
C HIS A 357 11.20 1.68 -33.58
N GLY A 358 11.47 0.40 -33.87
CA GLY A 358 12.82 -0.08 -34.18
C GLY A 358 13.80 0.08 -33.01
N LEU A 359 13.31 -0.18 -31.79
CA LEU A 359 14.09 0.01 -30.56
C LEU A 359 15.28 -0.96 -30.48
N PRO A 360 16.30 -0.70 -29.64
CA PRO A 360 17.39 -1.64 -29.40
C PRO A 360 16.90 -2.85 -28.58
N GLU A 361 16.13 -3.72 -29.23
CA GLU A 361 15.55 -4.95 -28.70
C GLU A 361 16.63 -6.06 -28.57
N PRO A 362 16.64 -6.84 -27.47
CA PRO A 362 17.43 -8.07 -27.34
C PRO A 362 16.85 -9.18 -28.23
N SER A 363 17.56 -10.30 -28.40
CA SER A 363 17.05 -11.44 -29.16
C SER A 363 15.88 -12.14 -28.46
N MET A 364 15.08 -12.90 -29.21
CA MET A 364 14.02 -13.72 -28.59
C MET A 364 14.59 -14.72 -27.57
N GLU A 365 15.74 -15.32 -27.85
CA GLU A 365 16.42 -16.23 -26.94
C GLU A 365 16.81 -15.55 -25.62
N GLU A 366 17.36 -14.33 -25.67
CA GLU A 366 17.71 -13.56 -24.47
C GLU A 366 16.47 -13.23 -23.63
N VAL A 367 15.34 -12.86 -24.26
CA VAL A 367 14.10 -12.54 -23.54
C VAL A 367 13.45 -13.79 -22.94
N GLU A 368 13.44 -14.92 -23.65
CA GLU A 368 12.96 -16.18 -23.08
C GLU A 368 13.82 -16.60 -21.89
N GLY A 369 15.15 -16.48 -21.99
CA GLY A 369 16.06 -16.72 -20.86
C GLY A 369 15.78 -15.82 -19.65
N LEU A 370 15.57 -14.51 -19.86
CA LEU A 370 15.16 -13.59 -18.79
C LEU A 370 13.85 -14.04 -18.12
N ILE A 371 12.86 -14.47 -18.90
CA ILE A 371 11.58 -14.94 -18.37
C ILE A 371 11.77 -16.21 -17.55
N GLU A 372 12.52 -17.19 -18.06
CA GLU A 372 12.80 -18.45 -17.36
C GLU A 372 13.53 -18.22 -16.03
N GLU A 373 14.52 -17.32 -16.00
CA GLU A 373 15.23 -16.95 -14.77
C GLU A 373 14.28 -16.33 -13.74
N LEU A 374 13.41 -15.40 -14.15
CA LEU A 374 12.42 -14.78 -13.25
C LEU A 374 11.37 -15.79 -12.76
N GLU A 375 10.88 -16.68 -13.62
CA GLU A 375 9.95 -17.75 -13.26
C GLU A 375 10.61 -18.74 -12.28
N GLY A 376 11.92 -19.02 -12.44
CA GLY A 376 12.73 -19.82 -11.53
C GLY A 376 12.82 -19.28 -10.10
N GLU A 377 12.80 -17.95 -9.95
CA GLU A 377 12.70 -17.24 -8.67
C GLU A 377 11.28 -17.23 -8.06
N GLY A 378 10.31 -17.91 -8.71
CA GLY A 378 8.92 -17.99 -8.25
C GLY A 378 8.11 -16.70 -8.48
N ILE A 379 8.58 -15.83 -9.37
CA ILE A 379 7.92 -14.60 -9.78
C ILE A 379 6.86 -14.91 -10.85
N VAL A 380 5.69 -14.29 -10.75
CA VAL A 380 4.66 -14.42 -11.78
C VAL A 380 5.06 -13.56 -12.98
N VAL A 381 5.35 -14.17 -14.13
CA VAL A 381 5.68 -13.43 -15.35
C VAL A 381 4.49 -13.38 -16.31
N VAL A 382 4.06 -12.16 -16.64
CA VAL A 382 3.05 -11.87 -17.65
C VAL A 382 3.76 -11.66 -18.98
N ARG A 383 3.74 -12.69 -19.83
CA ARG A 383 4.25 -12.62 -21.20
C ARG A 383 3.31 -11.76 -22.06
N LYS A 384 3.83 -10.67 -22.63
CA LYS A 384 3.08 -9.76 -23.48
C LYS A 384 3.40 -10.02 -24.94
N THR A 385 3.87 -9.02 -25.69
CA THR A 385 4.32 -9.25 -27.06
C THR A 385 5.70 -9.92 -27.00
N ILE A 386 5.74 -11.24 -27.19
CA ILE A 386 6.97 -12.03 -27.32
C ILE A 386 7.05 -12.54 -28.77
N ARG A 387 8.10 -12.15 -29.48
CA ARG A 387 8.36 -12.44 -30.89
C ARG A 387 9.87 -12.36 -31.15
N PRO A 388 10.37 -12.86 -32.29
CA PRO A 388 11.69 -12.45 -32.79
C PRO A 388 11.81 -10.93 -32.82
N ALA A 389 12.97 -10.41 -32.44
CA ALA A 389 13.31 -9.00 -32.53
C ALA A 389 13.21 -8.54 -33.99
N TRP A 390 12.91 -7.26 -34.22
CA TRP A 390 12.67 -6.77 -35.57
C TRP A 390 13.87 -6.95 -36.51
N TRP A 391 15.09 -7.03 -35.96
CA TRP A 391 16.32 -7.24 -36.71
C TRP A 391 16.59 -8.73 -36.98
N GLU A 392 16.15 -9.66 -36.13
CA GLU A 392 16.29 -11.12 -36.35
C GLU A 392 15.57 -11.57 -37.62
N ILE A 393 14.41 -10.96 -37.91
CA ILE A 393 13.62 -11.26 -39.10
C ILE A 393 14.33 -10.77 -40.39
N ARG A 394 15.08 -9.66 -40.33
CA ARG A 394 15.79 -9.11 -41.49
C ARG A 394 17.00 -9.96 -41.89
N TYR A 395 17.73 -10.52 -40.92
CA TYR A 395 18.88 -11.39 -41.17
C TYR A 395 18.51 -12.66 -41.96
N HIS A 396 17.32 -13.25 -41.73
CA HIS A 396 16.88 -14.44 -42.46
C HIS A 396 16.46 -14.17 -43.92
N VAL A 397 16.01 -12.96 -44.23
CA VAL A 397 15.65 -12.58 -45.61
C VAL A 397 16.90 -12.30 -46.45
N GLU A 398 17.94 -11.70 -45.86
CA GLU A 398 19.19 -11.37 -46.56
C GLU A 398 20.13 -12.57 -46.74
N MET A 399 20.09 -13.58 -45.85
CA MET A 399 20.86 -14.82 -45.99
C MET A 399 20.17 -15.91 -46.83
N GLY A 400 18.89 -15.72 -47.17
CA GLY A 400 18.10 -16.63 -47.99
C GLY A 400 17.88 -16.14 -49.44
N ALA A 401 18.57 -15.08 -49.86
CA ALA A 401 18.48 -14.46 -51.19
C ALA A 401 19.75 -14.68 -52.01
#